data_AF-A0A931DV93-F1
#
_entry.id   AF-A0A931DV93-F1
#
_cell.length_a   1.000
_cell.length_b   1.000
_cell.length_c   1.000
_cell.angle_alpha   90.00
_cell.angle_beta   90.00
_cell.angle_gamma   90.00
#
_symmetry.space_group_name_H-M   'P 1'
#
loop_
_entity.id
_entity.type
_entity.pdbx_description
1 polymer ?
#
loop_
_entity_poly.entity_id
_entity_poly.type
_entity_poly.pdbx_seq_one_letter_code
_entity_poly.pdbx_strand_id
1 'polypeptide(L)'
;MSAESDLKKMFGEAGPSLGRVDLARVLRRSSRRRLAQQVAVGSATTLAVAGIGAAGFSGIRALVPPTGSTSSAAAPDVTGPNLPGPESKDGSAATNGGLTLAPDGRLNLCGGTLAEVAPNAAGLVLTTSFGPADASSDRVSGTVTLTNTGSTRITGSSAAYPAITLSKGGLVLWHSNGPMIAMAALVDLAPGTSMTYPASFTPVTCAVEDDSAGSFRGDLPQVAAGRYQVSAAIDFSGQNPDGSSLGTELVTGPTSEVTLR
;
A
#
# COMPACT_ATOMS: atom_id res chain seq x y z
N MET A 1 29.42 1.03 49.11
CA MET A 1 28.61 2.23 48.85
C MET A 1 29.43 3.19 47.99
N SER A 2 29.40 3.01 46.67
CA SER A 2 29.98 3.93 45.68
C SER A 2 29.17 3.74 44.40
N ALA A 3 28.29 4.68 44.05
CA ALA A 3 27.51 4.58 42.82
C ALA A 3 27.09 5.94 42.25
N GLU A 4 26.87 6.97 43.07
CA GLU A 4 26.38 8.26 42.55
C GLU A 4 27.50 9.21 42.09
N SER A 5 28.65 9.18 42.75
CA SER A 5 29.78 10.06 42.43
C SER A 5 30.48 9.71 41.11
N ASP A 6 30.51 8.43 40.74
CA ASP A 6 31.12 7.99 39.47
C ASP A 6 30.22 8.29 38.26
N LEU A 7 28.89 8.23 38.43
CA LEU A 7 27.93 8.61 37.39
C LEU A 7 28.01 10.12 37.08
N LYS A 8 28.11 10.98 38.09
CA LYS A 8 28.27 12.43 37.88
C LYS A 8 29.59 12.79 37.19
N LYS A 9 30.64 11.97 37.36
CA LYS A 9 31.94 12.19 36.72
C LYS A 9 31.94 11.78 35.24
N MET A 10 31.17 10.76 34.86
CA MET A 10 31.03 10.35 33.46
C MET A 10 30.19 11.31 32.60
N PHE A 11 29.25 12.06 33.20
CA PHE A 11 28.44 13.05 32.47
C PHE A 11 29.06 14.46 32.45
N GLY A 12 30.18 14.68 33.15
CA GLY A 12 30.86 15.99 33.22
C GLY A 12 31.94 16.22 32.17
N GLU A 13 32.29 15.20 31.37
CA GLU A 13 33.35 15.33 30.36
C GLU A 13 32.77 15.90 29.06
N ALA A 14 32.88 17.22 28.96
CA ALA A 14 32.46 18.04 27.84
C ALA A 14 33.05 17.53 26.51
N GLY A 15 32.18 16.97 25.66
CA GLY A 15 32.49 16.75 24.25
C GLY A 15 32.82 18.07 23.52
N PRO A 16 33.51 18.00 22.37
CA PRO A 16 33.96 19.17 21.65
C PRO A 16 32.77 20.07 21.28
N SER A 17 32.91 21.37 21.52
CA SER A 17 31.91 22.38 21.18
C SER A 17 31.54 22.25 19.71
N LEU A 18 30.34 21.71 19.43
CA LEU A 18 29.77 21.68 18.09
C LEU A 18 29.71 23.13 17.60
N GLY A 19 30.53 23.42 16.59
CA GLY A 19 30.64 24.74 15.99
C GLY A 19 29.26 25.29 15.67
N ARG A 20 28.98 26.49 16.17
CA ARG A 20 27.73 27.21 15.98
C ARG A 20 27.36 27.21 14.50
N VAL A 21 26.37 26.39 14.16
CA VAL A 21 25.85 26.29 12.80
C VAL A 21 25.19 27.62 12.46
N ASP A 22 25.81 28.35 11.53
CA ASP A 22 25.28 29.61 11.04
C ASP A 22 24.06 29.34 10.13
N LEU A 23 22.89 29.27 10.78
CA LEU A 23 21.59 29.08 10.15
C LEU A 23 21.33 30.12 9.04
N ALA A 24 21.84 31.34 9.17
CA ALA A 24 21.67 32.37 8.14
C ALA A 24 22.43 32.01 6.86
N ARG A 25 23.60 31.38 6.99
CA ARG A 25 24.41 30.91 5.85
C ARG A 25 23.77 29.71 5.14
N VAL A 26 23.14 28.81 5.88
CA VAL A 26 22.42 27.64 5.33
C VAL A 26 21.16 28.09 4.59
N LEU A 27 20.36 28.99 5.18
CA LEU A 27 19.15 29.51 4.55
C LEU A 27 19.44 30.28 3.26
N ARG A 28 20.50 31.11 3.24
CA ARG A 28 20.91 31.87 2.05
C ARG A 28 21.41 31.00 0.90
N ARG A 29 21.99 29.83 1.19
CA ARG A 29 22.42 28.86 0.15
C ARG A 29 21.23 28.13 -0.45
N SER A 30 20.17 27.88 0.32
CA SER A 30 18.96 27.22 -0.15
C SER A 30 18.10 28.11 -1.05
N SER A 31 17.96 29.41 -0.71
CA SER A 31 17.06 30.32 -1.43
C SER A 31 17.55 30.66 -2.85
N ARG A 32 18.87 30.65 -3.10
CA ARG A 32 19.44 30.90 -4.44
C ARG A 32 19.08 29.84 -5.48
N ARG A 33 18.69 28.62 -5.08
CA ARG A 33 18.28 27.57 -6.04
C ARG A 33 16.83 27.74 -6.51
N ARG A 34 15.95 28.36 -5.72
CA ARG A 34 14.53 28.52 -6.06
C ARG A 34 14.27 29.65 -7.05
N LEU A 35 15.07 30.71 -7.02
CA LEU A 35 14.91 31.86 -7.93
C LEU A 35 15.30 31.54 -9.39
N ALA A 36 16.15 30.54 -9.62
CA ALA A 36 16.55 30.16 -10.99
C ALA A 36 15.46 29.39 -11.76
N GLN A 37 14.41 28.89 -11.09
CA GLN A 37 13.37 28.07 -11.73
C GLN A 37 12.10 28.84 -12.11
N GLN A 38 12.00 30.15 -11.83
CA GLN A 38 10.75 30.92 -11.99
C GLN A 38 10.70 31.85 -13.22
N VAL A 39 11.65 31.78 -14.16
CA VAL A 39 11.70 32.72 -15.31
C VAL A 39 11.21 32.11 -16.65
N ALA A 40 10.76 30.85 -16.69
CA ALA A 40 10.50 30.20 -17.98
C ALA A 40 9.15 29.46 -18.06
N VAL A 41 8.01 30.19 -18.09
CA VAL A 41 6.82 29.75 -18.83
C VAL A 41 6.03 30.99 -19.29
N GLY A 42 6.28 31.42 -20.53
CA GLY A 42 5.47 32.39 -21.25
C GLY A 42 4.49 31.70 -22.20
N SER A 43 3.22 32.11 -22.11
CA SER A 43 2.21 32.22 -23.18
C SER A 43 2.23 31.24 -24.38
N ALA A 44 1.17 30.44 -24.52
CA ALA A 44 0.50 30.24 -25.80
C ALA A 44 -0.94 29.72 -25.60
N THR A 45 -1.89 30.52 -26.05
CA THR A 45 -3.33 30.24 -26.20
C THR A 45 -3.61 29.49 -27.50
N THR A 46 -4.48 28.48 -27.48
CA THR A 46 -5.33 28.12 -28.63
C THR A 46 -6.63 27.47 -28.15
N LEU A 47 -7.74 28.18 -28.34
CA LEU A 47 -9.11 27.67 -28.26
C LEU A 47 -9.38 26.77 -29.46
N ALA A 48 -9.78 25.52 -29.22
CA ALA A 48 -10.39 24.66 -30.22
C ALA A 48 -11.76 24.18 -29.71
N VAL A 49 -12.79 24.85 -30.20
CA VAL A 49 -14.19 24.44 -30.13
C VAL A 49 -14.37 23.26 -31.09
N ALA A 50 -14.83 22.12 -30.58
CA ALA A 50 -15.33 21.04 -31.42
C ALA A 50 -16.59 20.45 -30.76
N GLY A 51 -17.72 20.71 -31.42
CA GLY A 51 -19.04 20.24 -31.00
C GLY A 51 -19.27 18.76 -31.32
N ILE A 52 -20.00 18.10 -30.43
CA ILE A 52 -20.65 16.81 -30.64
C ILE A 52 -21.98 16.99 -29.89
N GLY A 53 -23.15 17.03 -30.52
CA GLY A 53 -23.66 16.10 -31.51
C GLY A 53 -24.70 15.23 -30.81
N ALA A 54 -25.88 15.79 -30.55
CA ALA A 54 -27.00 15.04 -29.97
C ALA A 54 -27.57 14.11 -31.05
N ALA A 55 -27.35 12.80 -30.89
CA ALA A 55 -28.03 11.78 -31.68
C ALA A 55 -29.17 11.19 -30.84
N GLY A 56 -30.39 11.36 -31.34
CA GLY A 56 -31.62 10.91 -30.71
C GLY A 56 -31.76 9.39 -30.71
N PHE A 57 -32.33 8.87 -29.63
CA PHE A 57 -32.83 7.51 -29.54
C PHE A 57 -34.20 7.43 -30.23
N SER A 58 -34.25 6.71 -31.35
CA SER A 58 -35.48 6.17 -31.94
C SER A 58 -35.27 4.67 -32.11
N GLY A 59 -36.17 3.88 -31.52
CA GLY A 59 -36.00 2.43 -31.39
C GLY A 59 -36.23 1.63 -32.67
N ILE A 60 -36.12 0.31 -32.52
CA ILE A 60 -37.08 -0.74 -32.90
C ILE A 60 -36.40 -2.10 -32.62
N ARG A 61 -37.08 -2.95 -31.86
CA ARG A 61 -36.78 -4.39 -31.69
C ARG A 61 -37.33 -5.16 -32.90
N ALA A 62 -36.50 -5.95 -33.57
CA ALA A 62 -36.88 -7.13 -34.36
C ALA A 62 -35.59 -7.92 -34.68
N LEU A 63 -35.33 -9.08 -34.07
CA LEU A 63 -35.71 -10.45 -34.49
C LEU A 63 -34.84 -11.04 -35.63
N VAL A 64 -34.09 -12.10 -35.25
CA VAL A 64 -33.55 -13.25 -36.04
C VAL A 64 -32.11 -13.13 -36.61
N PRO A 65 -31.24 -14.15 -36.40
CA PRO A 65 -29.86 -14.20 -36.90
C PRO A 65 -29.74 -14.85 -38.29
N PRO A 66 -28.59 -14.69 -38.96
CA PRO A 66 -27.90 -15.89 -39.44
C PRO A 66 -26.37 -15.89 -39.28
N THR A 67 -25.89 -17.12 -39.17
CA THR A 67 -24.57 -17.71 -39.40
C THR A 67 -23.78 -17.16 -40.60
N GLY A 68 -22.44 -17.10 -40.45
CA GLY A 68 -21.50 -17.51 -41.50
C GLY A 68 -20.41 -16.53 -41.93
N SER A 69 -19.16 -16.94 -41.71
CA SER A 69 -17.96 -16.75 -42.56
C SER A 69 -17.23 -15.40 -42.67
N THR A 70 -16.00 -15.43 -42.13
CA THR A 70 -14.72 -14.99 -42.73
C THR A 70 -14.70 -13.75 -43.63
N SER A 71 -13.97 -12.72 -43.21
CA SER A 71 -12.73 -12.27 -43.89
C SER A 71 -12.06 -11.12 -43.14
N SER A 72 -10.74 -11.23 -43.11
CA SER A 72 -9.75 -10.22 -42.78
C SER A 72 -9.98 -8.88 -43.51
N ALA A 73 -9.84 -7.78 -42.78
CA ALA A 73 -9.49 -6.49 -43.35
C ALA A 73 -8.38 -5.87 -42.50
N ALA A 74 -7.18 -5.84 -43.09
CA ALA A 74 -6.07 -5.03 -42.62
C ALA A 74 -6.47 -3.55 -42.62
N ALA A 75 -6.20 -2.86 -41.52
CA ALA A 75 -6.24 -1.40 -41.44
C ALA A 75 -4.81 -0.86 -41.42
N PRO A 76 -4.56 0.31 -42.02
CA PRO A 76 -3.25 0.74 -42.47
C PRO A 76 -2.36 1.24 -41.34
N ASP A 77 -1.07 0.94 -41.53
CA ASP A 77 0.08 1.54 -40.89
C ASP A 77 0.06 3.07 -41.11
N VAL A 78 -0.05 3.82 -40.01
CA VAL A 78 0.15 5.28 -40.00
C VAL A 78 1.29 5.57 -39.04
N THR A 79 2.51 5.52 -39.59
CA THR A 79 3.70 6.16 -39.04
C THR A 79 3.46 7.67 -38.96
N GLY A 80 3.09 8.15 -37.78
CA GLY A 80 3.07 9.57 -37.40
C GLY A 80 4.29 9.92 -36.53
N PRO A 81 4.89 11.12 -36.70
CA PRO A 81 6.12 11.49 -36.01
C PRO A 81 5.92 11.74 -34.51
N ASN A 82 6.81 11.15 -33.71
CA ASN A 82 6.99 11.39 -32.27
C ASN A 82 7.08 12.89 -31.95
N LEU A 83 6.11 13.40 -31.20
CA LEU A 83 6.19 14.69 -30.52
C LEU A 83 6.38 14.43 -29.01
N PRO A 84 7.40 15.02 -28.36
CA PRO A 84 7.62 14.84 -26.93
C PRO A 84 6.59 15.66 -26.14
N GLY A 85 5.66 14.96 -25.48
CA GLY A 85 4.77 15.52 -24.47
C GLY A 85 5.47 15.61 -23.10
N PRO A 86 5.02 16.50 -22.20
CA PRO A 86 5.65 16.71 -20.90
C PRO A 86 5.54 15.47 -20.01
N GLU A 87 6.70 14.97 -19.60
CA GLU A 87 6.86 13.84 -18.68
C GLU A 87 6.25 14.16 -17.32
N SER A 88 5.16 13.47 -16.98
CA SER A 88 4.70 13.37 -15.60
C SER A 88 5.70 12.51 -14.84
N LYS A 89 6.41 13.09 -13.87
CA LYS A 89 7.33 12.40 -12.96
C LYS A 89 6.57 11.61 -11.89
N ASP A 90 5.75 10.67 -12.32
CA ASP A 90 5.36 9.53 -11.50
C ASP A 90 5.92 8.30 -12.17
N GLY A 91 6.95 7.72 -11.55
CA GLY A 91 7.64 6.54 -12.04
C GLY A 91 6.72 5.33 -12.04
N SER A 92 5.91 5.19 -13.09
CA SER A 92 5.22 3.95 -13.41
C SER A 92 5.92 3.35 -14.63
N ALA A 93 6.90 2.49 -14.35
CA ALA A 93 7.52 1.66 -15.37
C ALA A 93 6.49 0.61 -15.80
N ALA A 94 5.69 0.95 -16.82
CA ALA A 94 4.81 0.03 -17.48
C ALA A 94 5.65 -1.10 -18.12
N THR A 95 5.67 -2.25 -17.44
CA THR A 95 6.15 -3.51 -18.00
C THR A 95 4.92 -4.37 -18.29
N ASN A 96 4.71 -4.64 -19.59
CA ASN A 96 3.86 -5.65 -20.21
C ASN A 96 2.83 -6.38 -19.33
N GLY A 97 1.55 -6.01 -19.46
CA GLY A 97 0.40 -6.94 -19.39
C GLY A 97 0.12 -7.70 -18.09
N GLY A 98 0.82 -7.41 -16.99
CA GLY A 98 0.46 -7.89 -15.66
C GLY A 98 -0.45 -6.87 -14.98
N LEU A 99 -1.60 -7.31 -14.46
CA LEU A 99 -2.38 -6.51 -13.52
C LEU A 99 -1.48 -6.24 -12.29
N THR A 100 -0.89 -5.05 -12.22
CA THR A 100 -0.14 -4.62 -11.03
C THR A 100 -1.10 -4.67 -9.85
N LEU A 101 -0.86 -5.62 -8.94
CA LEU A 101 -1.61 -5.71 -7.69
C LEU A 101 -1.53 -4.36 -6.98
N ALA A 102 -2.68 -3.90 -6.47
CA ALA A 102 -2.70 -2.70 -5.63
C ALA A 102 -1.76 -2.94 -4.43
N PRO A 103 -1.04 -1.90 -3.97
CA PRO A 103 -0.26 -2.00 -2.73
C PRO A 103 -1.12 -2.54 -1.58
N ASP A 104 -0.52 -3.28 -0.65
CA ASP A 104 -1.21 -3.96 0.45
C ASP A 104 -2.24 -3.08 1.20
N GLY A 105 -1.91 -1.80 1.44
CA GLY A 105 -2.79 -0.82 2.07
C GLY A 105 -4.02 -0.39 1.26
N ARG A 106 -4.20 -0.89 0.03
CA ARG A 106 -5.36 -0.61 -0.84
C ARG A 106 -6.14 -1.86 -1.25
N LEU A 107 -5.84 -3.01 -0.66
CA LEU A 107 -6.48 -4.28 -1.01
C LEU A 107 -7.95 -4.33 -0.57
N ASN A 108 -8.29 -3.70 0.55
CA ASN A 108 -9.58 -3.84 1.23
C ASN A 108 -10.13 -2.47 1.61
N LEU A 109 -10.73 -1.77 0.64
CA LEU A 109 -11.32 -0.44 0.83
C LEU A 109 -12.58 -0.50 1.71
N CYS A 110 -12.87 0.59 2.41
CA CYS A 110 -13.98 0.72 3.34
C CYS A 110 -15.33 0.44 2.67
N GLY A 111 -16.16 -0.39 3.30
CA GLY A 111 -17.48 -0.78 2.77
C GLY A 111 -17.45 -1.71 1.55
N GLY A 112 -16.26 -2.01 1.00
CA GLY A 112 -16.07 -2.98 -0.07
C GLY A 112 -16.17 -4.43 0.43
N THR A 113 -16.17 -5.37 -0.51
CA THR A 113 -16.02 -6.79 -0.18
C THR A 113 -14.57 -7.10 0.15
N LEU A 114 -14.36 -8.00 1.10
CA LEU A 114 -13.03 -8.51 1.41
C LEU A 114 -12.40 -9.16 0.18
N ALA A 115 -11.16 -8.79 -0.13
CA ALA A 115 -10.41 -9.40 -1.22
C ALA A 115 -10.24 -10.91 -0.98
N GLU A 116 -10.24 -11.66 -2.08
CA GLU A 116 -10.03 -13.10 -2.03
C GLU A 116 -8.61 -13.43 -1.57
N VAL A 117 -8.50 -14.45 -0.72
CA VAL A 117 -7.22 -14.98 -0.25
C VAL A 117 -6.63 -15.83 -1.38
N ALA A 118 -5.72 -15.25 -2.15
CA ALA A 118 -4.96 -16.00 -3.14
C ALA A 118 -3.71 -16.60 -2.49
N PRO A 119 -3.41 -17.89 -2.72
CA PRO A 119 -2.14 -18.47 -2.33
C PRO A 119 -0.98 -17.71 -2.99
N ASN A 120 0.01 -17.35 -2.18
CA ASN A 120 1.28 -16.83 -2.69
C ASN A 120 2.03 -17.93 -3.45
N ALA A 121 2.60 -17.60 -4.61
CA ALA A 121 3.24 -18.60 -5.48
C ALA A 121 4.47 -19.27 -4.83
N ALA A 122 5.15 -18.57 -3.93
CA ALA A 122 6.28 -19.11 -3.16
C ALA A 122 5.84 -19.99 -1.97
N GLY A 123 4.54 -20.09 -1.66
CA GLY A 123 4.03 -20.87 -0.53
C GLY A 123 4.06 -20.13 0.80
N LEU A 124 4.16 -18.80 0.79
CA LEU A 124 4.02 -17.99 2.00
C LEU A 124 2.55 -17.81 2.39
N VAL A 125 2.22 -17.95 3.67
CA VAL A 125 0.87 -17.77 4.19
C VAL A 125 0.90 -16.94 5.47
N LEU A 126 0.01 -15.97 5.59
CA LEU A 126 -0.21 -15.21 6.83
C LEU A 126 -1.29 -15.86 7.70
N THR A 127 -1.13 -15.79 9.02
CA THR A 127 -2.17 -16.16 9.98
C THR A 127 -2.27 -15.11 11.07
N THR A 128 -3.48 -14.65 11.36
CA THR A 128 -3.73 -13.61 12.37
C THR A 128 -4.11 -14.27 13.71
N SER A 129 -3.64 -13.70 14.82
CA SER A 129 -4.02 -14.12 16.17
C SER A 129 -4.32 -12.89 17.02
N PHE A 130 -5.59 -12.73 17.35
CA PHE A 130 -6.10 -11.65 18.19
C PHE A 130 -6.96 -12.23 19.30
N GLY A 131 -6.71 -11.80 20.54
CA GLY A 131 -7.56 -12.16 21.67
C GLY A 131 -8.88 -11.37 21.65
N PRO A 132 -9.86 -11.77 22.48
CA PRO A 132 -11.03 -10.94 22.73
C PRO A 132 -10.64 -9.56 23.27
N ALA A 133 -11.35 -8.52 22.85
CA ALA A 133 -11.09 -7.15 23.27
C ALA A 133 -12.40 -6.36 23.43
N ASP A 134 -12.32 -5.15 23.98
CA ASP A 134 -13.49 -4.25 24.09
C ASP A 134 -13.73 -3.53 22.77
N ALA A 135 -14.99 -3.43 22.35
CA ALA A 135 -15.38 -2.71 21.14
C ALA A 135 -15.07 -1.20 21.22
N SER A 136 -14.94 -0.67 22.44
CA SER A 136 -14.60 0.72 22.70
C SER A 136 -13.09 0.98 22.85
N SER A 137 -12.25 -0.03 22.68
CA SER A 137 -10.80 0.13 22.81
C SER A 137 -10.24 1.03 21.70
N ASP A 138 -9.29 1.91 22.02
CA ASP A 138 -8.60 2.69 21.00
C ASP A 138 -7.72 1.80 20.10
N ARG A 139 -7.29 0.64 20.62
CA ARG A 139 -6.39 -0.27 19.92
C ARG A 139 -6.48 -1.70 20.46
N VAL A 140 -6.73 -2.63 19.55
CA VAL A 140 -6.66 -4.07 19.81
C VAL A 140 -5.32 -4.60 19.29
N SER A 141 -4.52 -5.16 20.19
CA SER A 141 -3.21 -5.73 19.87
C SER A 141 -3.29 -7.23 19.61
N GLY A 142 -2.44 -7.72 18.71
CA GLY A 142 -2.30 -9.13 18.39
C GLY A 142 -1.02 -9.40 17.61
N THR A 143 -1.00 -10.52 16.91
CA THR A 143 0.15 -10.93 16.10
C THR A 143 -0.29 -11.44 14.74
N VAL A 144 0.63 -11.37 13.79
CA VAL A 144 0.52 -12.03 12.48
C VAL A 144 1.73 -12.94 12.31
N THR A 145 1.50 -14.18 11.93
CA THR A 145 2.56 -15.16 11.67
C THR A 145 2.64 -15.45 10.18
N LEU A 146 3.79 -15.16 9.58
CA LEU A 146 4.16 -15.54 8.22
C LEU A 146 4.82 -16.91 8.26
N THR A 147 4.26 -17.87 7.53
CA THR A 147 4.75 -19.26 7.48
C THR A 147 5.12 -19.65 6.06
N ASN A 148 6.28 -20.28 5.90
CA ASN A 148 6.64 -20.94 4.66
C ASN A 148 6.01 -22.34 4.63
N THR A 149 4.91 -22.48 3.89
CA THR A 149 4.21 -23.74 3.67
C THR A 149 4.71 -24.50 2.42
N GLY A 150 5.63 -23.89 1.67
CA GLY A 150 6.27 -24.47 0.50
C GLY A 150 7.37 -25.49 0.86
N SER A 151 8.06 -25.97 -0.17
CA SER A 151 9.12 -27.00 -0.06
C SER A 151 10.54 -26.45 -0.20
N THR A 152 10.69 -25.16 -0.55
CA THR A 152 11.97 -24.49 -0.72
C THR A 152 12.19 -23.46 0.38
N ARG A 153 13.46 -23.15 0.69
CA ARG A 153 13.80 -22.02 1.56
C ARG A 153 13.45 -20.71 0.84
N ILE A 154 12.90 -19.76 1.58
CA ILE A 154 12.51 -18.44 1.08
C ILE A 154 13.33 -17.38 1.80
N THR A 155 14.01 -16.54 1.02
CA THR A 155 14.79 -15.41 1.50
C THR A 155 14.29 -14.11 0.88
N GLY A 156 14.37 -13.01 1.61
CA GLY A 156 13.98 -11.70 1.11
C GLY A 156 13.75 -10.68 2.22
N SER A 157 12.89 -9.71 1.94
CA SER A 157 12.47 -8.71 2.91
C SER A 157 10.97 -8.44 2.81
N SER A 158 10.33 -8.14 3.93
CA SER A 158 8.93 -7.69 3.98
C SER A 158 8.82 -6.34 4.69
N ALA A 159 7.64 -5.74 4.71
CA ALA A 159 7.33 -4.72 5.71
C ALA A 159 7.51 -5.29 7.14
N ALA A 160 7.77 -4.43 8.12
CA ALA A 160 7.83 -4.83 9.54
C ALA A 160 6.44 -4.90 10.20
N TYR A 161 5.41 -4.33 9.55
CA TYR A 161 4.04 -4.29 10.04
C TYR A 161 3.10 -4.69 8.90
N PRO A 162 2.40 -5.83 9.01
CA PRO A 162 1.39 -6.22 8.03
C PRO A 162 0.21 -5.24 8.04
N ALA A 163 -0.38 -5.01 6.87
CA ALA A 163 -1.67 -4.36 6.75
C ALA A 163 -2.77 -5.28 7.32
N ILE A 164 -3.62 -4.74 8.20
CA ILE A 164 -4.71 -5.47 8.86
C ILE A 164 -6.05 -5.00 8.30
N THR A 165 -7.01 -5.90 8.17
CA THR A 165 -8.39 -5.57 7.80
C THR A 165 -9.36 -6.19 8.81
N LEU A 166 -10.27 -5.38 9.35
CA LEU A 166 -11.41 -5.81 10.15
C LEU A 166 -12.64 -5.85 9.24
N SER A 167 -13.36 -6.97 9.26
CA SER A 167 -14.55 -7.18 8.45
C SER A 167 -15.66 -7.89 9.21
N LYS A 168 -16.89 -7.81 8.69
CA LYS A 168 -18.04 -8.55 9.19
C LYS A 168 -18.93 -8.97 8.04
N GLY A 169 -19.17 -10.28 7.93
CA GLY A 169 -20.00 -10.82 6.85
C GLY A 169 -19.42 -10.56 5.46
N GLY A 170 -18.08 -10.56 5.35
CA GLY A 170 -17.37 -10.27 4.10
C GLY A 170 -17.28 -8.80 3.70
N LEU A 171 -17.83 -7.88 4.50
CA LEU A 171 -17.70 -6.43 4.28
C LEU A 171 -16.60 -5.83 5.14
N VAL A 172 -15.77 -4.99 4.53
CA VAL A 172 -14.70 -4.27 5.20
C VAL A 172 -15.28 -3.15 6.08
N LEU A 173 -14.95 -3.18 7.36
CA LEU A 173 -15.31 -2.12 8.31
C LEU A 173 -14.14 -1.19 8.60
N TRP A 174 -12.92 -1.70 8.56
CA TRP A 174 -11.70 -0.93 8.78
C TRP A 174 -10.52 -1.64 8.16
N HIS A 175 -9.53 -0.88 7.71
CA HIS A 175 -8.23 -1.42 7.31
C HIS A 175 -7.09 -0.52 7.76
N SER A 176 -5.88 -1.05 7.82
CA SER A 176 -4.70 -0.22 8.05
C SER A 176 -4.57 0.83 6.95
N ASN A 177 -4.46 2.08 7.37
CA ASN A 177 -4.11 3.21 6.53
C ASN A 177 -3.11 4.12 7.28
N GLY A 178 -2.69 5.21 6.67
CA GLY A 178 -1.65 6.06 7.24
C GLY A 178 -0.29 5.84 6.59
N PRO A 179 0.63 6.80 6.78
CA PRO A 179 2.03 6.60 6.43
C PRO A 179 2.61 5.47 7.30
N MET A 180 3.02 4.38 6.68
CA MET A 180 3.81 3.36 7.35
C MET A 180 5.28 3.80 7.39
N ILE A 181 5.92 3.70 8.56
CA ILE A 181 7.36 3.86 8.64
C ILE A 181 7.97 2.72 7.84
N ALA A 182 8.78 3.06 6.83
CA ALA A 182 9.46 2.10 5.97
C ALA A 182 10.54 1.32 6.76
N MET A 183 10.09 0.42 7.62
CA MET A 183 10.92 -0.56 8.30
C MET A 183 10.77 -1.88 7.57
N ALA A 184 11.90 -2.43 7.13
CA ALA A 184 11.94 -3.75 6.52
C ALA A 184 12.27 -4.81 7.58
N ALA A 185 11.62 -5.96 7.49
CA ALA A 185 12.01 -7.18 8.20
C ALA A 185 12.72 -8.10 7.22
N LEU A 186 13.87 -8.67 7.63
CA LEU A 186 14.55 -9.70 6.86
C LEU A 186 13.81 -11.02 7.04
N VAL A 187 13.49 -11.68 5.93
CA VAL A 187 12.81 -12.96 5.91
C VAL A 187 13.81 -14.02 5.45
N ASP A 188 14.02 -15.04 6.27
CA ASP A 188 14.74 -16.26 5.92
C ASP A 188 14.01 -17.44 6.57
N LEU A 189 13.15 -18.09 5.79
CA LEU A 189 12.28 -19.16 6.25
C LEU A 189 12.58 -20.45 5.49
N ALA A 190 13.09 -21.45 6.21
CA ALA A 190 13.11 -22.82 5.73
C ALA A 190 11.67 -23.38 5.62
N PRO A 191 11.46 -24.47 4.86
CA PRO A 191 10.16 -25.14 4.80
C PRO A 191 9.59 -25.44 6.20
N GLY A 192 8.33 -25.07 6.42
CA GLY A 192 7.63 -25.27 7.70
C GLY A 192 8.01 -24.30 8.82
N THR A 193 8.91 -23.34 8.58
CA THR A 193 9.29 -22.33 9.57
C THR A 193 8.48 -21.04 9.42
N SER A 194 8.42 -20.27 10.50
CA SER A 194 7.60 -19.07 10.57
C SER A 194 8.33 -17.89 11.23
N MET A 195 7.89 -16.68 10.90
CA MET A 195 8.23 -15.42 11.54
C MET A 195 6.96 -14.74 12.06
N THR A 196 7.05 -14.00 13.17
CA THR A 196 5.90 -13.31 13.76
C THR A 196 6.11 -11.80 13.78
N TYR A 197 5.04 -11.07 13.43
CA TYR A 197 4.96 -9.62 13.42
C TYR A 197 3.97 -9.14 14.49
N PRO A 198 4.28 -8.05 15.20
CA PRO A 198 3.27 -7.36 15.98
C PRO A 198 2.20 -6.76 15.06
N ALA A 199 0.94 -6.83 15.48
CA ALA A 199 -0.17 -6.29 14.71
C ALA A 199 -1.19 -5.62 15.62
N SER A 200 -1.97 -4.70 15.04
CA SER A 200 -3.04 -4.03 15.77
C SER A 200 -4.09 -3.48 14.83
N PHE A 201 -5.31 -3.31 15.33
CA PHE A 201 -6.36 -2.56 14.66
C PHE A 201 -7.12 -1.67 15.64
N THR A 202 -7.88 -0.70 15.10
CA THR A 202 -8.80 0.12 15.87
C THR A 202 -10.24 -0.32 15.53
N PRO A 203 -11.08 -0.65 16.52
CA PRO A 203 -12.43 -1.18 16.34
C PRO A 203 -13.43 -0.07 15.96
N VAL A 204 -13.22 0.55 14.81
CA VAL A 204 -14.09 1.60 14.25
C VAL A 204 -14.60 1.18 12.87
N THR A 205 -15.61 1.89 12.37
CA THR A 205 -16.14 1.72 11.01
C THR A 205 -15.74 2.93 10.16
N CYS A 206 -15.07 2.68 9.03
CA CYS A 206 -14.79 3.69 8.02
C CYS A 206 -15.80 3.65 6.87
N ALA A 207 -15.95 4.77 6.18
CA ALA A 207 -16.74 4.90 4.96
C ALA A 207 -15.82 5.05 3.73
N VAL A 208 -16.37 4.90 2.51
CA VAL A 208 -15.61 4.99 1.26
C VAL A 208 -14.89 6.34 1.12
N GLU A 209 -15.48 7.42 1.64
CA GLU A 209 -14.88 8.75 1.62
C GLU A 209 -13.58 8.83 2.45
N ASP A 210 -13.48 8.00 3.49
CA ASP A 210 -12.32 7.95 4.39
C ASP A 210 -11.07 7.34 3.73
N ASP A 211 -11.24 6.59 2.62
CA ASP A 211 -10.13 5.98 1.86
C ASP A 211 -9.31 6.98 1.04
N SER A 212 -9.89 8.15 0.75
CA SER A 212 -9.24 9.18 -0.05
C SER A 212 -8.15 9.93 0.73
N ALA A 213 -8.19 9.86 2.06
CA ALA A 213 -7.25 10.54 2.93
C ALA A 213 -5.99 9.70 3.17
N GLY A 214 -4.87 10.37 3.46
CA GLY A 214 -3.62 9.70 3.81
C GLY A 214 -3.68 8.93 5.13
N SER A 215 -4.66 9.22 5.99
CA SER A 215 -4.94 8.56 7.27
C SER A 215 -6.41 8.77 7.65
N PHE A 216 -6.97 7.90 8.47
CA PHE A 216 -8.35 8.07 8.94
C PHE A 216 -8.48 9.27 9.89
N ARG A 217 -9.67 9.88 9.86
CA ARG A 217 -10.08 10.87 10.87
C ARG A 217 -10.23 10.21 12.25
N GLY A 218 -10.04 11.01 13.30
CA GLY A 218 -10.05 10.51 14.68
C GLY A 218 -11.44 10.26 15.28
N ASP A 219 -12.51 10.69 14.60
CA ASP A 219 -13.91 10.63 15.06
C ASP A 219 -14.73 9.55 14.34
N LEU A 220 -14.07 8.51 13.81
CA LEU A 220 -14.78 7.37 13.22
C LEU A 220 -15.66 6.66 14.26
N PRO A 221 -16.88 6.24 13.88
CA PRO A 221 -17.79 5.55 14.78
C PRO A 221 -17.22 4.20 15.20
N GLN A 222 -17.34 3.86 16.49
CA GLN A 222 -16.95 2.55 17.01
C GLN A 222 -17.84 1.45 16.44
N VAL A 223 -17.27 0.25 16.25
CA VAL A 223 -18.07 -0.93 15.93
C VAL A 223 -18.87 -1.38 17.17
N ALA A 224 -19.99 -2.05 16.96
CA ALA A 224 -20.73 -2.66 18.07
C ALA A 224 -20.00 -3.90 18.62
N ALA A 225 -20.34 -4.32 19.84
CA ALA A 225 -19.93 -5.64 20.33
C ALA A 225 -20.40 -6.76 19.39
N GLY A 226 -19.60 -7.81 19.23
CA GLY A 226 -19.92 -8.95 18.38
C GLY A 226 -18.71 -9.73 17.86
N ARG A 227 -18.97 -10.65 16.93
CA ARG A 227 -17.95 -11.42 16.21
C ARG A 227 -17.60 -10.74 14.89
N TYR A 228 -16.31 -10.70 14.60
CA TYR A 228 -15.72 -10.07 13.43
C TYR A 228 -14.67 -10.99 12.82
N GLN A 229 -14.29 -10.71 11.58
CA GLN A 229 -13.19 -11.37 10.88
C GLN A 229 -12.01 -10.43 10.75
N VAL A 230 -10.79 -10.94 10.95
CA VAL A 230 -9.54 -10.22 10.75
C VAL A 230 -8.67 -10.94 9.75
N SER A 231 -8.23 -10.23 8.71
CA SER A 231 -7.23 -10.69 7.75
C SER A 231 -5.99 -9.80 7.79
N ALA A 232 -4.90 -10.32 7.25
CA ALA A 232 -3.66 -9.59 7.07
C ALA A 232 -3.16 -9.72 5.64
N ALA A 233 -2.45 -8.69 5.19
CA ALA A 233 -1.70 -8.67 3.95
C ALA A 233 -0.32 -8.05 4.21
N ILE A 234 0.69 -8.50 3.49
CA ILE A 234 2.03 -7.91 3.56
C ILE A 234 2.72 -7.99 2.21
N ASP A 235 3.38 -6.91 1.82
CA ASP A 235 4.29 -6.94 0.68
C ASP A 235 5.58 -7.68 1.05
N PHE A 236 5.97 -8.63 0.20
CA PHE A 236 7.20 -9.41 0.30
C PHE A 236 8.04 -9.25 -0.96
N SER A 237 9.28 -8.78 -0.79
CA SER A 237 10.28 -8.74 -1.85
C SER A 237 11.20 -9.95 -1.75
N GLY A 238 10.99 -10.93 -2.62
CA GLY A 238 11.77 -12.16 -2.64
C GLY A 238 13.18 -11.97 -3.19
N GLN A 239 14.09 -12.87 -2.82
CA GLN A 239 15.47 -12.90 -3.30
C GLN A 239 15.88 -14.30 -3.71
N ASN A 240 16.63 -14.38 -4.81
CA ASN A 240 17.32 -15.58 -5.24
C ASN A 240 18.51 -15.89 -4.33
N PRO A 241 19.06 -17.13 -4.37
CA PRO A 241 20.26 -17.50 -3.62
C PRO A 241 21.50 -16.66 -3.94
N ASP A 242 21.55 -16.04 -5.13
CA ASP A 242 22.62 -15.13 -5.56
C ASP A 242 22.41 -13.68 -5.08
N GLY A 243 21.33 -13.41 -4.33
CA GLY A 243 20.95 -12.10 -3.81
C GLY A 243 20.19 -11.21 -4.80
N SER A 244 19.92 -11.68 -6.02
CA SER A 244 19.10 -10.93 -6.99
C SER A 244 17.62 -10.89 -6.55
N SER A 245 16.94 -9.77 -6.82
CA SER A 245 15.52 -9.59 -6.46
C SER A 245 14.59 -10.37 -7.39
N LEU A 246 13.58 -11.02 -6.82
CA LEU A 246 12.50 -11.72 -7.52
C LEU A 246 11.27 -10.83 -7.77
N GLY A 247 11.34 -9.54 -7.38
CA GLY A 247 10.19 -8.64 -7.39
C GLY A 247 9.42 -8.65 -6.06
N THR A 248 8.36 -7.85 -6.01
CA THR A 248 7.48 -7.76 -4.84
C THR A 248 6.18 -8.49 -5.13
N GLU A 249 5.77 -9.35 -4.21
CA GLU A 249 4.52 -10.09 -4.24
C GLU A 249 3.73 -9.78 -2.98
N LEU A 250 2.40 -9.73 -3.12
CA LEU A 250 1.50 -9.61 -1.98
C LEU A 250 1.29 -10.98 -1.35
N VAL A 251 1.55 -11.10 -0.05
CA VAL A 251 1.24 -12.29 0.73
C VAL A 251 -0.01 -12.03 1.55
N THR A 252 -0.98 -12.94 1.46
CA THR A 252 -2.23 -12.89 2.23
C THR A 252 -2.42 -14.20 3.00
N GLY A 253 -3.54 -14.31 3.72
CA GLY A 253 -3.89 -15.51 4.47
C GLY A 253 -5.37 -15.55 4.84
N PRO A 254 -5.85 -16.69 5.38
CA PRO A 254 -7.24 -16.84 5.77
C PRO A 254 -7.64 -15.80 6.82
N THR A 255 -8.95 -15.52 6.90
CA THR A 255 -9.51 -14.73 7.98
C THR A 255 -9.53 -15.54 9.28
N SER A 256 -9.28 -14.86 10.40
CA SER A 256 -9.47 -15.39 11.74
C SER A 256 -10.60 -14.64 12.43
N GLU A 257 -11.33 -15.31 13.31
CA GLU A 257 -12.38 -14.66 14.10
C GLU A 257 -11.78 -13.87 15.28
N VAL A 258 -12.34 -12.70 15.56
CA VAL A 258 -12.11 -11.94 16.80
C VAL A 258 -13.45 -11.59 17.44
N THR A 259 -13.51 -11.62 18.77
CA THR A 259 -14.70 -11.20 19.53
C THR A 259 -14.44 -9.84 20.17
N LEU A 260 -15.29 -8.87 19.88
CA LEU A 260 -15.32 -7.57 20.53
C LEU A 260 -16.50 -7.53 21.54
N ARG A 261 -16.24 -7.09 22.76
CA ARG A 261 -17.19 -7.08 23.89
C ARG A 261 -17.63 -5.67 24.26
#